data_AF-A0A2K8KJ15-F1
#
_entry.id   AF-A0A2K8KJ15-F1
#
_cell.length_a   1.000
_cell.length_b   1.000
_cell.length_c   1.000
_cell.angle_alpha   90.00
_cell.angle_beta   90.00
_cell.angle_gamma   90.00
#
_symmetry.space_group_name_H-M   'P 1'
#
loop_
_entity.id
_entity.type
_entity.pdbx_description
1 polymer ?
#
loop_
_entity_poly.entity_id
_entity_poly.type
_entity_poly.pdbx_seq_one_letter_code
_entity_poly.pdbx_strand_id
1 'polypeptide(L)'
;MLNTKNRVNNFLSKKQQTVKLAHRIDKEVFLFIANQQRLLILDYLRSFLHELFEIHVQALTYDNGRKKNVLYFHHKNILDEAKRQVIEKFIKIVVLGKFKIYLPVLLADYKQVWTAERTYTKEMFLTAISNCLKNKETYLTPPLTKKSRKKLQEICSEYSSIWKNSRDNVAGKQIKIKYKARK
;
A
#
# COMPACT_ATOMS: atom_id res chain seq x y z
N MET A 1 11.69 -23.82 24.96
CA MET A 1 11.40 -22.72 24.02
C MET A 1 11.02 -23.30 22.66
N LEU A 2 9.72 -23.33 22.34
CA LEU A 2 9.23 -23.91 21.10
C LEU A 2 9.44 -22.94 19.93
N ASN A 3 10.17 -23.43 18.94
CA ASN A 3 10.54 -22.76 17.69
C ASN A 3 9.30 -22.60 16.78
N THR A 4 8.42 -21.65 17.11
CA THR A 4 7.10 -21.47 16.47
C THR A 4 7.13 -20.66 15.17
N LYS A 5 8.26 -20.01 14.83
CA LYS A 5 8.35 -19.14 13.65
C LYS A 5 8.30 -19.88 12.30
N ASN A 6 8.66 -21.17 12.23
CA ASN A 6 8.75 -21.91 10.96
C ASN A 6 7.58 -22.86 10.65
N ARG A 7 6.76 -23.25 11.64
CA ARG A 7 5.70 -24.26 11.40
C ARG A 7 4.47 -23.72 10.66
N VAL A 8 4.10 -22.46 10.89
CA VAL A 8 2.90 -21.87 10.27
C VAL A 8 3.08 -21.64 8.77
N ASN A 9 4.28 -21.25 8.33
CA ASN A 9 4.57 -21.01 6.90
C ASN A 9 4.54 -22.30 6.06
N ASN A 10 4.99 -23.44 6.61
CA ASN A 10 5.03 -24.72 5.89
C ASN A 10 3.65 -25.37 5.69
N PHE A 11 2.67 -25.07 6.54
CA PHE A 11 1.33 -25.66 6.43
C PHE A 11 0.49 -24.97 5.35
N LEU A 12 0.58 -23.64 5.25
CA LEU A 12 -0.12 -22.86 4.23
C LEU A 12 0.50 -22.99 2.84
N SER A 13 1.83 -23.21 2.76
CA SER A 13 2.52 -23.44 1.48
C SER A 13 2.13 -24.76 0.81
N LYS A 14 1.85 -25.81 1.59
CA LYS A 14 1.37 -27.11 1.08
C LYS A 14 -0.07 -27.07 0.55
N LYS A 15 -0.92 -26.17 1.05
CA LYS A 15 -2.35 -26.13 0.69
C LYS A 15 -2.63 -25.37 -0.62
N GLN A 16 -1.76 -24.44 -1.00
CA GLN A 16 -1.83 -23.71 -2.27
C GLN A 16 -0.50 -23.84 -3.00
N GLN A 17 -0.47 -24.73 -4.00
CA GLN A 17 0.72 -24.97 -4.82
C GLN A 17 1.06 -23.76 -5.70
N THR A 18 0.05 -23.05 -6.20
CA THR A 18 0.21 -21.86 -7.04
C THR A 18 -0.57 -20.68 -6.46
N VAL A 19 -0.08 -19.47 -6.74
CA VAL A 19 -0.66 -18.20 -6.28
C VAL A 19 -0.58 -17.17 -7.39
N LYS A 20 -1.53 -16.23 -7.42
CA LYS A 20 -1.49 -15.11 -8.36
C LYS A 20 -0.33 -14.17 -8.03
N LEU A 21 0.53 -13.95 -9.01
CA LEU A 21 1.62 -12.99 -8.97
C LEU A 21 2.02 -12.67 -10.42
N ALA A 22 1.81 -11.43 -10.85
CA ALA A 22 2.10 -11.00 -12.22
C ALA A 22 3.60 -10.79 -12.41
N HIS A 23 4.25 -11.54 -13.28
CA HIS A 23 5.68 -11.43 -13.51
C HIS A 23 6.02 -11.72 -14.96
N ARG A 24 7.23 -11.37 -15.37
CA ARG A 24 7.72 -11.65 -16.72
C ARG A 24 9.01 -12.44 -16.65
N ILE A 25 9.10 -13.46 -17.49
CA ILE A 25 10.34 -14.20 -17.78
C ILE A 25 10.59 -13.95 -19.25
N ASP A 26 11.76 -13.41 -19.58
CA ASP A 26 12.10 -12.93 -20.92
C ASP A 26 11.03 -11.99 -21.51
N LYS A 27 10.27 -12.45 -22.50
CA LYS A 27 9.19 -11.69 -23.17
C LYS A 27 7.79 -12.12 -22.76
N GLU A 28 7.65 -13.18 -21.97
CA GLU A 28 6.36 -13.78 -21.62
C GLU A 28 5.86 -13.34 -20.25
N VAL A 29 4.58 -12.98 -20.18
CA VAL A 29 3.93 -12.51 -18.95
C VAL A 29 3.12 -13.64 -18.33
N PHE A 30 3.41 -13.92 -17.06
CA PHE A 30 2.76 -14.95 -16.27
C PHE A 30 1.96 -14.30 -15.14
N LEU A 31 0.78 -14.85 -14.84
CA LEU A 31 -0.06 -14.40 -13.72
C LEU A 31 0.03 -15.30 -12.50
N PHE A 32 0.64 -16.48 -12.61
CA PHE A 32 0.69 -17.48 -11.55
C PHE A 32 2.13 -17.93 -11.34
N ILE A 33 2.49 -18.12 -10.08
CA ILE A 33 3.80 -18.63 -9.67
C ILE A 33 3.61 -19.74 -8.64
N ALA A 34 4.57 -20.66 -8.54
CA ALA A 34 4.63 -21.60 -7.44
C ALA A 34 4.72 -20.84 -6.11
N ASN A 35 3.92 -21.22 -5.12
CA ASN A 35 3.88 -20.53 -3.83
C ASN A 35 5.22 -20.62 -3.09
N GLN A 36 5.94 -21.75 -3.24
CA GLN A 36 7.31 -21.89 -2.73
C GLN A 36 8.24 -20.83 -3.31
N GLN A 37 8.21 -20.62 -4.63
CA GLN A 37 9.01 -19.58 -5.29
C GLN A 37 8.62 -18.18 -4.82
N ARG A 38 7.32 -17.90 -4.64
CA ARG A 38 6.86 -16.63 -4.05
C ARG A 38 7.45 -16.42 -2.65
N LEU A 39 7.47 -17.45 -1.81
CA LEU A 39 8.01 -17.37 -0.46
C LEU A 39 9.52 -17.11 -0.46
N LEU A 40 10.28 -17.77 -1.36
CA LEU A 40 11.71 -17.50 -1.52
C LEU A 40 11.98 -16.04 -1.91
N ILE A 41 11.19 -15.49 -2.84
CA ILE A 41 11.28 -14.07 -3.22
C ILE A 41 10.95 -13.18 -2.01
N LEU A 42 9.87 -13.48 -1.29
CA LEU A 42 9.42 -12.71 -0.13
C LEU A 42 10.47 -12.68 0.98
N ASP A 43 11.07 -13.83 1.30
CA ASP A 43 12.07 -13.94 2.36
C ASP A 43 13.38 -13.25 1.97
N TYR A 44 13.80 -13.37 0.69
CA TYR A 44 14.93 -12.60 0.18
C TYR A 44 14.69 -11.08 0.30
N LEU A 45 13.52 -10.61 -0.15
CA LEU A 45 13.17 -9.19 -0.06
C LEU A 45 13.07 -8.71 1.39
N ARG A 46 12.59 -9.55 2.30
CA ARG A 46 12.50 -9.22 3.73
C ARG A 46 13.87 -8.96 4.33
N SER A 47 14.84 -9.85 4.11
CA SER A 47 16.20 -9.66 4.62
C SER A 47 16.87 -8.47 3.97
N PHE A 48 16.84 -8.41 2.65
CA PHE A 48 17.55 -7.40 1.86
C PHE A 48 17.05 -5.97 2.10
N LEU A 49 15.73 -5.76 2.14
CA LEU A 49 15.15 -4.43 2.38
C LEU A 49 15.28 -4.00 3.85
N HIS A 50 15.30 -4.95 4.78
CA HIS A 50 15.54 -4.64 6.18
C HIS A 50 16.99 -4.17 6.40
N GLU A 51 17.96 -4.87 5.82
CA GLU A 51 19.39 -4.54 5.94
C GLU A 51 19.74 -3.17 5.34
N LEU A 52 19.19 -2.85 4.16
CA LEU A 52 19.58 -1.62 3.45
C LEU A 52 18.73 -0.40 3.80
N PHE A 53 17.45 -0.59 4.16
CA PHE A 53 16.50 0.51 4.30
C PHE A 53 15.70 0.46 5.60
N GLU A 54 15.99 -0.47 6.51
CA GLU A 54 15.17 -0.72 7.72
C GLU A 54 13.69 -0.97 7.39
N ILE A 55 13.40 -1.47 6.18
CA ILE A 55 12.05 -1.76 5.71
C ILE A 55 11.68 -3.19 6.11
N HIS A 56 10.62 -3.31 6.91
CA HIS A 56 10.11 -4.60 7.32
C HIS A 56 8.97 -5.04 6.40
N VAL A 57 9.27 -6.00 5.52
CA VAL A 57 8.32 -6.59 4.58
C VAL A 57 7.44 -7.63 5.27
N GLN A 58 6.13 -7.52 5.06
CA GLN A 58 5.14 -8.44 5.62
C GLN A 58 4.67 -9.47 4.61
N ALA A 59 4.22 -9.01 3.43
CA ALA A 59 3.55 -9.88 2.46
C ALA A 59 3.76 -9.40 1.03
N LEU A 60 3.77 -10.34 0.10
CA LEU A 60 3.76 -10.13 -1.34
C LEU A 60 2.53 -10.83 -1.93
N THR A 61 1.63 -10.06 -2.55
CA THR A 61 0.38 -10.58 -3.13
C THR A 61 0.03 -9.89 -4.44
N TYR A 62 -0.84 -10.49 -5.24
CA TYR A 62 -1.47 -9.82 -6.37
C TYR A 62 -2.79 -9.16 -5.95
N ASP A 63 -2.93 -7.87 -6.23
CA ASP A 63 -4.18 -7.12 -6.05
C ASP A 63 -5.00 -7.16 -7.34
N ASN A 64 -6.15 -7.85 -7.29
CA ASN A 64 -7.05 -7.96 -8.44
C ASN A 64 -7.68 -6.63 -8.86
N GLY A 65 -7.95 -5.73 -7.92
CA GLY A 65 -8.55 -4.42 -8.21
C GLY A 65 -7.57 -3.48 -8.92
N ARG A 66 -6.29 -3.53 -8.55
CA ARG A 66 -5.23 -2.73 -9.17
C ARG A 66 -4.55 -3.41 -10.35
N LYS A 67 -4.76 -4.71 -10.52
CA LYS A 67 -4.06 -5.58 -11.48
C LYS A 67 -2.53 -5.49 -11.34
N LYS A 68 -2.04 -5.43 -10.10
CA LYS A 68 -0.62 -5.22 -9.78
C LYS A 68 -0.20 -6.08 -8.60
N ASN A 69 1.08 -6.43 -8.53
CA ASN A 69 1.62 -6.98 -7.29
C ASN A 69 1.79 -5.88 -6.26
N VAL A 70 1.51 -6.20 -5.01
CA VAL A 70 1.63 -5.32 -3.87
C VAL A 70 2.53 -5.97 -2.84
N LEU A 71 3.55 -5.22 -2.43
CA LEU A 71 4.46 -5.59 -1.35
C LEU A 71 4.10 -4.74 -0.13
N TYR A 72 3.51 -5.39 0.87
CA TYR A 72 3.12 -4.74 2.12
C TYR A 72 4.33 -4.66 3.04
N PHE A 73 4.56 -3.48 3.59
CA PHE A 73 5.70 -3.21 4.46
C PHE A 73 5.34 -2.23 5.58
N HIS A 74 6.22 -2.13 6.57
CA HIS A 74 6.29 -0.97 7.45
C HIS A 74 7.72 -0.46 7.55
N HIS A 75 7.83 0.83 7.85
CA HIS A 75 9.09 1.51 8.12
C HIS A 75 8.92 2.41 9.36
N LYS A 76 10.03 2.81 9.99
CA LYS A 76 9.98 3.71 11.16
C LYS A 76 9.27 5.01 10.81
N ASN A 77 9.62 5.58 9.67
CA ASN A 77 9.04 6.81 9.10
C ASN A 77 8.16 6.50 7.89
N ILE A 78 7.13 7.32 7.65
CA ILE A 78 6.34 7.23 6.42
C ILE A 78 7.23 7.62 5.24
N LEU A 79 7.34 6.72 4.25
CA LEU A 79 8.09 7.00 3.03
C LEU A 79 7.26 7.86 2.08
N ASP A 80 7.84 8.95 1.58
CA ASP A 80 7.24 9.74 0.51
C ASP A 80 7.13 8.94 -0.81
N GLU A 81 6.40 9.49 -1.77
CA GLU A 81 6.16 8.83 -3.06
C GLU A 81 7.45 8.64 -3.87
N ALA A 82 8.35 9.62 -3.88
CA ALA A 82 9.59 9.56 -4.67
C ALA A 82 10.52 8.45 -4.16
N LYS A 83 10.70 8.36 -2.84
CA LYS A 83 11.49 7.30 -2.20
C LYS A 83 10.89 5.92 -2.46
N ARG A 84 9.56 5.78 -2.36
CA ARG A 84 8.88 4.52 -2.67
C ARG A 84 9.13 4.07 -4.10
N GLN A 85 9.01 4.97 -5.08
CA GLN A 85 9.26 4.64 -6.48
C GLN A 85 10.72 4.23 -6.75
N VAL A 86 11.69 4.83 -6.05
CA VAL A 86 13.09 4.41 -6.14
C VAL A 86 13.27 2.99 -5.61
N ILE A 87 12.69 2.68 -4.44
CA ILE A 87 12.76 1.33 -3.85
C ILE A 87 12.05 0.31 -4.74
N GLU A 88 10.89 0.63 -5.32
CA GLU A 88 10.19 -0.24 -6.27
C GLU A 88 11.05 -0.59 -7.50
N LYS A 89 11.75 0.41 -8.06
CA LYS A 89 12.70 0.19 -9.17
C LYS A 89 13.86 -0.70 -8.72
N PHE A 90 14.36 -0.48 -7.52
CA PHE A 90 15.46 -1.27 -6.97
C PHE A 90 15.07 -2.73 -6.74
N ILE A 91 13.89 -2.98 -6.14
CA ILE A 91 13.32 -4.33 -5.97
C ILE A 91 13.28 -5.07 -7.29
N LYS A 92 12.79 -4.42 -8.34
CA LYS A 92 12.71 -5.00 -9.67
C LYS A 92 14.09 -5.44 -10.20
N ILE A 93 15.14 -4.64 -9.99
CA ILE A 93 16.51 -4.97 -10.42
C ILE A 93 17.05 -6.16 -9.64
N VAL A 94 16.91 -6.17 -8.32
CA VAL A 94 17.50 -7.23 -7.49
C VAL A 94 16.78 -8.57 -7.64
N VAL A 95 15.45 -8.55 -7.81
CA VAL A 95 14.68 -9.78 -8.10
C VAL A 95 15.04 -10.33 -9.47
N LEU A 96 15.22 -9.46 -10.47
CA LEU A 96 15.67 -9.89 -11.80
C LEU A 96 17.08 -10.50 -11.73
N GLY A 97 18.00 -9.88 -11.00
CA GLY A 97 19.37 -10.40 -10.83
C GLY A 97 19.41 -11.77 -10.17
N LYS A 98 18.67 -11.93 -9.06
CA LYS A 98 18.70 -13.12 -8.20
C LYS A 98 17.85 -14.28 -8.72
N PHE A 99 16.66 -13.99 -9.22
CA PHE A 99 15.65 -15.01 -9.59
C PHE A 99 15.41 -15.10 -11.10
N LYS A 100 16.05 -14.24 -11.91
CA LYS A 100 15.81 -14.13 -13.35
C LYS A 100 14.34 -13.86 -13.72
N ILE A 101 13.62 -13.23 -12.79
CA ILE A 101 12.21 -12.88 -12.94
C ILE A 101 12.08 -11.36 -12.88
N TYR A 102 11.39 -10.77 -13.86
CA TYR A 102 10.94 -9.40 -13.78
C TYR A 102 9.67 -9.33 -12.94
N LEU A 103 9.76 -8.72 -11.76
CA LEU A 103 8.65 -8.59 -10.82
C LEU A 103 8.32 -7.10 -10.56
N PRO A 104 7.31 -6.53 -11.24
CA PRO A 104 6.85 -5.18 -10.92
C PRO A 104 6.07 -5.23 -9.60
N VAL A 105 6.38 -4.35 -8.66
CA VAL A 105 5.70 -4.27 -7.36
C VAL A 105 5.26 -2.84 -7.08
N LEU A 106 4.15 -2.70 -6.35
CA LEU A 106 3.78 -1.47 -5.66
C LEU A 106 4.03 -1.64 -4.16
N LEU A 107 4.63 -0.63 -3.54
CA LEU A 107 4.89 -0.59 -2.10
C LEU A 107 3.67 -0.04 -1.35
N ALA A 108 3.15 -0.83 -0.42
CA ALA A 108 2.03 -0.46 0.45
C ALA A 108 2.48 -0.38 1.92
N ASP A 109 2.60 0.85 2.44
CA ASP A 109 2.93 1.09 3.84
C ASP A 109 1.66 1.01 4.70
N TYR A 110 1.38 -0.17 5.27
CA TYR A 110 0.15 -0.38 6.04
C TYR A 110 0.14 0.44 7.35
N LYS A 111 1.32 0.88 7.84
CA LYS A 111 1.44 1.69 9.05
C LYS A 111 0.73 3.04 8.89
N GLN A 112 0.65 3.58 7.66
CA GLN A 112 -0.02 4.84 7.38
C GLN A 112 -1.47 4.86 7.86
N VAL A 113 -2.23 3.79 7.58
CA VAL A 113 -3.64 3.70 8.01
C VAL A 113 -3.75 3.61 9.52
N TRP A 114 -2.92 2.76 10.15
CA TRP A 114 -2.93 2.59 11.59
C TRP A 114 -2.54 3.85 12.36
N THR A 115 -1.51 4.57 11.89
CA THR A 115 -1.09 5.85 12.48
C THR A 115 -2.19 6.90 12.31
N ALA A 116 -2.77 7.02 11.11
CA ALA A 116 -3.82 7.98 10.83
C ALA A 116 -5.06 7.79 11.72
N GLU A 117 -5.48 6.55 11.98
CA GLU A 117 -6.63 6.28 12.86
C GLU A 117 -6.40 6.71 14.32
N ARG A 118 -5.14 6.90 14.74
CA ARG A 118 -4.79 7.30 16.10
C ARG A 118 -4.52 8.79 16.24
N THR A 119 -4.03 9.42 15.18
CA THR A 119 -3.60 10.83 15.22
C THR A 119 -4.58 11.77 14.54
N TYR A 120 -5.39 11.29 13.60
CA TYR A 120 -6.24 12.14 12.79
C TYR A 120 -7.61 12.36 13.46
N THR A 121 -7.84 13.59 13.93
CA THR A 121 -9.07 13.95 14.65
C THR A 121 -10.12 14.59 13.74
N LYS A 122 -11.36 14.71 14.25
CA LYS A 122 -12.46 15.39 13.56
C LYS A 122 -12.14 16.87 13.37
N GLU A 123 -11.51 17.51 14.35
CA GLU A 123 -11.15 18.93 14.35
C GLU A 123 -10.14 19.21 13.23
N MET A 124 -9.12 18.36 13.08
CA MET A 124 -8.16 18.46 11.96
C MET A 124 -8.86 18.41 10.61
N PHE A 125 -9.90 17.58 10.49
CA PHE A 125 -10.70 17.46 9.26
C PHE A 125 -11.55 18.70 8.99
N LEU A 126 -12.22 19.24 10.02
CA LEU A 126 -13.02 20.47 9.90
C LEU A 126 -12.15 21.67 9.52
N THR A 127 -10.97 21.79 10.12
CA THR A 127 -9.99 22.82 9.75
C THR A 127 -9.58 22.69 8.28
N ALA A 128 -9.36 21.46 7.81
CA ALA A 128 -9.03 21.23 6.40
C ALA A 128 -10.17 21.60 5.45
N ILE A 129 -11.44 21.35 5.81
CA ILE A 129 -12.60 21.82 5.04
C ILE A 129 -12.64 23.35 5.02
N SER A 130 -12.47 24.00 6.17
CA SER A 130 -12.45 25.46 6.28
C SER A 130 -11.38 26.09 5.38
N ASN A 131 -10.17 25.55 5.40
CA ASN A 131 -9.06 26.00 4.54
C ASN A 131 -9.34 25.76 3.06
N CYS A 132 -9.92 24.60 2.70
CA CYS A 132 -10.36 24.32 1.33
C CYS A 132 -11.40 25.34 0.84
N LEU A 133 -12.35 25.74 1.69
CA LEU A 133 -13.37 26.74 1.35
C LEU A 133 -12.78 28.15 1.21
N LYS A 134 -11.86 28.55 2.09
CA LYS A 134 -11.22 29.87 2.09
C LYS A 134 -10.22 30.03 0.93
N ASN A 135 -9.29 29.08 0.80
CA ASN A 135 -8.16 29.17 -0.10
C ASN A 135 -8.41 28.50 -1.45
N LYS A 136 -9.52 27.77 -1.60
CA LYS A 136 -9.87 26.96 -2.78
C LYS A 136 -8.86 25.85 -3.10
N GLU A 137 -8.04 25.48 -2.11
CA GLU A 137 -7.02 24.44 -2.25
C GLU A 137 -7.60 23.03 -2.16
N THR A 138 -6.92 22.07 -2.80
CA THR A 138 -7.28 20.66 -2.71
C THR A 138 -6.65 20.05 -1.46
N TYR A 139 -7.47 19.44 -0.62
CA TYR A 139 -7.00 18.67 0.53
C TYR A 139 -7.11 17.17 0.30
N LEU A 140 -6.13 16.41 0.77
CA LEU A 140 -6.14 14.95 0.83
C LEU A 140 -5.98 14.53 2.30
N THR A 141 -6.94 13.80 2.83
CA THR A 141 -6.79 13.21 4.18
C THR A 141 -5.61 12.24 4.18
N PRO A 142 -5.06 11.90 5.37
CA PRO A 142 -4.28 10.68 5.46
C PRO A 142 -5.11 9.44 5.05
N PRO A 143 -4.47 8.29 4.81
CA PRO A 143 -5.15 7.05 4.47
C PRO A 143 -5.96 6.55 5.67
N LEU A 144 -7.24 6.26 5.47
CA LEU A 144 -8.15 5.92 6.55
C LEU A 144 -8.89 4.62 6.26
N THR A 145 -9.41 3.99 7.31
CA THR A 145 -10.28 2.81 7.22
C THR A 145 -11.60 3.15 6.53
N LYS A 146 -12.32 2.13 6.03
CA LYS A 146 -13.65 2.32 5.43
C LYS A 146 -14.62 2.98 6.42
N LYS A 147 -14.56 2.60 7.71
CA LYS A 147 -15.43 3.13 8.78
C LYS A 147 -15.17 4.63 9.00
N SER A 148 -13.91 5.02 9.17
CA SER A 148 -13.54 6.43 9.41
C SER A 148 -13.82 7.29 8.18
N ARG A 149 -13.54 6.78 6.96
CA ARG A 149 -13.94 7.48 5.74
C ARG A 149 -15.44 7.72 5.63
N LYS A 150 -16.28 6.77 6.03
CA LYS A 150 -17.74 6.93 5.97
C LYS A 150 -18.19 8.10 6.85
N LYS A 151 -17.72 8.15 8.10
CA LYS A 151 -18.00 9.25 9.03
C LYS A 151 -17.57 10.62 8.48
N LEU A 152 -16.37 10.70 7.90
CA LEU A 152 -15.87 11.95 7.33
C LEU A 152 -16.63 12.38 6.07
N GLN A 153 -17.11 11.43 5.26
CA GLN A 153 -17.96 11.71 4.11
C GLN A 153 -19.34 12.25 4.52
N GLU A 154 -19.89 11.75 5.62
CA GLU A 154 -21.14 12.28 6.21
C GLU A 154 -20.95 13.76 6.56
N ILE A 155 -19.89 14.12 7.29
CA ILE A 155 -19.54 15.51 7.61
C ILE A 155 -19.41 16.36 6.33
N CYS A 156 -18.68 15.90 5.32
CA CYS A 156 -18.55 16.66 4.07
C CYS A 156 -19.88 16.83 3.30
N SER A 157 -20.93 16.08 3.62
CA SER A 157 -22.23 16.23 2.95
C SER A 157 -23.01 17.45 3.44
N GLU A 158 -22.64 18.00 4.60
CA GLU A 158 -23.19 19.25 5.15
C GLU A 158 -22.72 20.48 4.36
N TYR A 159 -21.66 20.35 3.56
CA TYR A 159 -21.04 21.45 2.82
C TYR A 159 -21.33 21.33 1.32
N SER A 160 -22.27 22.12 0.80
CA SER A 160 -22.67 22.10 -0.62
C SER A 160 -21.59 22.63 -1.58
N SER A 161 -20.67 23.45 -1.08
CA SER A 161 -19.61 24.11 -1.86
C SER A 161 -18.31 23.32 -1.94
N ILE A 162 -18.29 22.06 -1.47
CA ILE A 162 -17.16 21.15 -1.65
C ILE A 162 -17.54 19.95 -2.51
N TRP A 163 -16.59 19.49 -3.29
CA TRP A 163 -16.61 18.20 -3.96
C TRP A 163 -15.74 17.22 -3.19
N LYS A 164 -16.22 15.99 -3.03
CA LYS A 164 -15.54 14.92 -2.30
C LYS A 164 -15.46 13.64 -3.12
N ASN A 165 -14.31 12.98 -3.12
CA ASN A 165 -14.20 11.60 -3.61
C ASN A 165 -13.16 10.80 -2.83
N SER A 166 -13.29 9.47 -2.84
CA SER A 166 -12.27 8.59 -2.27
C SER A 166 -11.16 8.35 -3.30
N ARG A 167 -9.90 8.57 -2.90
CA ARG A 167 -8.72 8.29 -3.71
C ARG A 167 -7.92 7.14 -3.10
N ASP A 168 -7.59 6.15 -3.90
CA ASP A 168 -6.72 5.05 -3.48
C ASP A 168 -5.26 5.52 -3.35
N ASN A 169 -4.57 5.12 -2.28
CA ASN A 169 -3.16 5.40 -2.03
C ASN A 169 -2.29 4.12 -1.89
N VAL A 170 -2.77 2.99 -2.42
CA VAL A 170 -2.16 1.65 -2.31
C VAL A 170 -2.35 1.03 -0.92
N ALA A 171 -1.90 1.69 0.14
CA ALA A 171 -2.04 1.21 1.52
C ALA A 171 -3.48 1.30 2.08
N GLY A 172 -4.29 2.18 1.52
CA GLY A 172 -5.66 2.46 1.93
C GLY A 172 -6.36 3.39 0.93
N LYS A 173 -7.38 4.11 1.39
CA LYS A 173 -7.95 5.22 0.61
C LYS A 173 -8.01 6.47 1.48
N GLN A 174 -7.85 7.60 0.81
CA GLN A 174 -7.96 8.95 1.33
C GLN A 174 -9.29 9.55 0.86
N ILE A 175 -9.77 10.58 1.55
CA ILE A 175 -10.81 11.45 1.03
C ILE A 175 -10.11 12.67 0.45
N LYS A 176 -10.42 12.97 -0.81
CA LYS A 176 -10.01 14.18 -1.48
C LYS A 176 -11.15 15.18 -1.39
N ILE A 177 -10.84 16.37 -0.92
CA ILE A 177 -11.77 17.49 -0.77
C ILE A 177 -11.30 18.60 -1.70
N LYS A 178 -12.21 19.16 -2.48
CA LYS A 178 -11.96 20.27 -3.39
C LYS A 178 -13.08 21.30 -3.31
N TYR A 179 -12.76 22.57 -3.52
CA TYR A 179 -13.78 23.59 -3.70
C TYR A 179 -14.58 23.34 -4.99
N LYS A 180 -15.91 23.44 -4.89
CA LYS A 180 -16.83 23.35 -6.02
C LYS A 180 -17.11 24.77 -6.50
N ALA A 181 -16.46 25.21 -7.57
CA ALA A 181 -16.81 26.46 -8.23
C ALA A 181 -18.27 26.40 -8.70
N ARG A 182 -19.05 27.44 -8.39
CA ARG A 182 -20.39 27.61 -8.97
C ARG A 182 -20.20 27.91 -10.46
N LYS A 183 -20.91 27.16 -11.31
CA LYS A 183 -21.10 27.53 -12.72
C LYS A 183 -22.13 28.64 -12.81
#